data_AF-A0A4P6L0G6-F1
#
_entry.id   AF-A0A4P6L0G6-F1
#
_cell.length_a   1.000
_cell.length_b   1.000
_cell.length_c   1.000
_cell.angle_alpha   90.00
_cell.angle_beta   90.00
_cell.angle_gamma   90.00
#
_symmetry.space_group_name_H-M   'P 1'
#
loop_
_entity.id
_entity.type
_entity.pdbx_description
1 polymer ?
#
loop_
_entity_poly.entity_id
_entity_poly.type
_entity_poly.pdbx_seq_one_letter_code
_entity_poly.pdbx_strand_id
1 'polypeptide(L)'
;MSEQLSERVMQKVAAPLQRTLIELPGVTEINSTTSHGYVNIEIQFEGGATENDVATVSRRIEELVLDGEVVVTSKTVHLAPPRL
;
A
#
# COMPACT_ATOMS: atom_id res chain seq x y z
N MET A 1 24.21 -2.05 4.70
CA MET A 1 23.15 -2.53 5.64
C MET A 1 21.75 -2.01 5.32
N SER A 2 21.58 -0.88 4.62
CA SER A 2 20.27 -0.34 4.22
C SER A 2 19.56 -1.18 3.15
N GLU A 3 20.29 -1.79 2.22
CA GLU A 3 19.73 -2.58 1.11
C GLU A 3 18.96 -3.81 1.61
N GLN A 4 19.49 -4.52 2.62
CA GLN A 4 18.82 -5.68 3.22
C GLN A 4 17.51 -5.31 3.92
N LEU A 5 17.42 -4.11 4.48
CA LEU A 5 16.19 -3.62 5.10
C LEU A 5 15.14 -3.27 4.04
N SER A 6 15.54 -2.59 2.97
CA SER A 6 14.64 -2.25 1.86
C SER A 6 14.07 -3.50 1.20
N GLU A 7 14.90 -4.51 0.97
CA GLU A 7 14.47 -5.79 0.38
C GLU A 7 13.45 -6.50 1.29
N ARG A 8 13.69 -6.53 2.61
CA ARG A 8 12.73 -7.12 3.55
C ARG A 8 11.41 -6.37 3.58
N VAL A 9 11.42 -5.04 3.59
CA VAL A 9 10.19 -4.22 3.54
C VAL A 9 9.43 -4.48 2.25
N MET A 10 10.14 -4.59 1.12
CA MET A 10 9.52 -4.92 -0.16
C MET A 10 8.83 -6.29 -0.10
N GLN A 11 9.54 -7.33 0.33
CA GLN A 11 9.03 -8.71 0.31
C GLN A 11 7.94 -8.97 1.35
N LYS A 12 8.07 -8.39 2.54
CA LYS A 12 7.20 -8.70 3.69
C LYS A 12 6.04 -7.72 3.86
N VAL A 13 6.13 -6.51 3.30
CA VAL A 13 5.09 -5.47 3.45
C VAL A 13 4.56 -5.02 2.10
N ALA A 14 5.42 -4.51 1.21
CA ALA A 14 4.96 -3.91 -0.04
C ALA A 14 4.30 -4.93 -0.96
N ALA A 15 4.94 -6.07 -1.23
CA ALA A 15 4.40 -7.07 -2.14
C ALA A 15 3.09 -7.71 -1.65
N PRO A 16 2.92 -8.07 -0.35
CA PRO A 16 1.62 -8.46 0.18
C PRO A 16 0.56 -7.39 0.02
N LEU A 17 0.86 -6.13 0.38
CA LEU A 17 -0.08 -5.02 0.22
C LEU A 17 -0.51 -4.84 -1.23
N GLN A 18 0.43 -4.85 -2.17
CA GLN A 18 0.10 -4.74 -3.60
C GLN A 18 -0.82 -5.87 -4.06
N ARG A 19 -0.53 -7.12 -3.70
CA ARG A 19 -1.38 -8.27 -4.05
C ARG A 19 -2.78 -8.15 -3.48
N THR A 20 -2.91 -7.67 -2.25
CA THR A 20 -4.22 -7.51 -1.62
C THR A 20 -5.00 -6.33 -2.20
N LEU A 21 -4.31 -5.24 -2.55
CA LEU A 21 -4.94 -4.01 -3.02
C LEU A 21 -5.29 -4.05 -4.51
N ILE A 22 -4.55 -4.80 -5.34
CA ILE A 22 -4.85 -4.95 -6.77
C ILE A 22 -6.17 -5.70 -7.03
N GLU A 23 -6.64 -6.45 -6.04
CA GLU A 23 -7.91 -7.18 -6.08
C GLU A 23 -9.13 -6.29 -5.77
N LEU A 24 -8.92 -5.03 -5.39
CA LEU A 24 -10.03 -4.12 -5.10
C LEU A 24 -10.75 -3.73 -6.41
N PRO A 25 -12.10 -3.71 -6.42
CA PRO A 25 -12.86 -3.30 -7.59
C PRO A 25 -12.47 -1.90 -8.06
N GLY A 26 -12.33 -1.73 -9.37
CA GLY A 26 -12.02 -0.45 -9.99
C GLY A 26 -10.54 -0.06 -9.91
N VAL A 27 -9.64 -0.83 -9.29
CA VAL A 27 -8.20 -0.51 -9.34
C VAL A 27 -7.67 -0.70 -10.77
N THR A 28 -7.02 0.34 -11.29
CA THR A 28 -6.43 0.33 -12.64
C THR A 28 -4.91 0.29 -12.61
N GLU A 29 -4.30 0.84 -11.57
CA GLU A 29 -2.84 0.90 -11.44
C GLU A 29 -2.43 0.88 -9.96
N ILE A 30 -1.33 0.19 -9.66
CA ILE A 30 -0.65 0.27 -8.37
C ILE A 30 0.84 0.52 -8.60
N ASN A 31 1.34 1.58 -7.99
CA ASN A 31 2.76 1.87 -7.91
C ASN A 31 3.22 1.78 -6.47
N SER A 32 4.42 1.26 -6.24
CA SER A 32 5.02 1.25 -4.90
C SER A 32 6.45 1.72 -4.95
N THR A 33 6.83 2.52 -3.96
CA THR A 33 8.22 2.85 -3.69
C THR A 33 8.55 2.43 -2.27
N THR A 34 9.60 1.63 -2.11
CA THR A 34 10.14 1.27 -0.80
C THR A 34 11.43 2.04 -0.55
N SER A 35 11.61 2.52 0.67
CA SER A 35 12.86 3.14 1.08
C SER A 35 13.00 3.06 2.60
N HIS A 36 14.19 2.75 3.09
CA HIS A 36 14.63 2.90 4.49
C HIS A 36 13.53 2.71 5.57
N GLY A 37 12.84 1.57 5.56
CA GLY A 37 11.85 1.24 6.61
C GLY A 37 10.42 1.72 6.36
N TYR A 38 10.14 2.37 5.23
CA TYR A 38 8.78 2.72 4.80
C TYR A 38 8.47 2.20 3.40
N VAL A 39 7.17 2.06 3.14
CA VAL A 39 6.60 1.81 1.83
C VAL A 39 5.60 2.92 1.53
N ASN A 40 5.69 3.50 0.35
CA ASN A 40 4.63 4.34 -0.22
C ASN A 40 3.93 3.54 -1.33
N ILE A 41 2.61 3.49 -1.28
CA ILE A 41 1.79 2.80 -2.29
C ILE A 41 0.79 3.80 -2.82
N GLU A 42 0.78 3.96 -4.14
CA GLU A 42 -0.17 4.79 -4.85
C GLU A 42 -1.09 3.89 -5.66
N ILE A 43 -2.39 4.11 -5.53
CA ILE A 43 -3.44 3.30 -6.14
C ILE A 43 -4.28 4.23 -7.01
N GLN A 44 -4.45 3.87 -8.27
CA GLN A 44 -5.38 4.54 -9.16
C GLN A 44 -6.64 3.70 -9.30
N PHE A 45 -7.78 4.39 -9.28
CA PHE A 45 -9.10 3.81 -9.51
C PHE A 45 -9.68 4.34 -10.82
N GLU A 46 -10.45 3.50 -11.50
CA GLU A 46 -11.24 3.86 -12.66
C GLU A 46 -12.20 4.99 -12.30
N GLY A 47 -12.18 6.08 -13.08
CA GLY A 47 -13.00 7.27 -12.78
C GLY A 47 -12.46 8.15 -11.65
N GLY A 48 -11.32 7.80 -11.05
CA GLY A 48 -10.70 8.54 -9.94
C GLY A 48 -11.06 7.97 -8.57
N ALA A 49 -10.16 8.17 -7.61
CA ALA A 49 -10.37 7.70 -6.23
C ALA A 49 -11.36 8.61 -5.47
N THR A 50 -12.22 7.99 -4.67
CA THR A 50 -13.21 8.65 -3.81
C THR A 50 -12.91 8.39 -2.33
N GLU A 51 -13.58 9.13 -1.43
CA GLU A 51 -13.43 8.89 0.02
C GLU A 51 -13.85 7.46 0.43
N ASN A 52 -14.79 6.86 -0.30
CA ASN A 52 -15.20 5.47 -0.06
C ASN A 52 -14.07 4.48 -0.40
N ASP A 53 -13.26 4.79 -1.42
CA ASP A 53 -12.09 3.98 -1.77
C ASP A 53 -11.01 4.10 -0.71
N VAL A 54 -10.81 5.28 -0.12
CA VAL A 54 -9.90 5.46 1.04
C VAL A 54 -10.33 4.60 2.22
N ALA A 55 -11.62 4.57 2.56
CA ALA A 55 -12.14 3.74 3.63
C ALA A 55 -11.96 2.25 3.32
N THR A 56 -12.22 1.85 2.08
CA THR A 56 -12.06 0.46 1.61
C THR A 56 -10.61 0.00 1.68
N VAL A 57 -9.68 0.82 1.19
CA VAL A 57 -8.23 0.57 1.26
C VAL A 57 -7.77 0.49 2.72
N SER A 58 -8.19 1.43 3.56
CA SER A 58 -7.81 1.46 4.97
C SER A 58 -8.21 0.19 5.72
N ARG A 59 -9.47 -0.26 5.52
CA ARG A 59 -9.99 -1.51 6.09
C ARG A 59 -9.23 -2.72 5.56
N ARG A 60 -8.98 -2.78 4.25
CA ARG A 60 -8.28 -3.93 3.66
C ARG A 60 -6.84 -4.07 4.18
N ILE A 61 -6.17 -2.96 4.45
CA ILE A 61 -4.83 -2.97 5.07
C ILE A 61 -4.90 -3.44 6.53
N GLU A 62 -5.95 -3.09 7.27
CA GLU A 62 -6.17 -3.58 8.66
C GLU A 62 -6.43 -5.08 8.74
N GLU A 63 -7.15 -5.63 7.75
CA GLU A 63 -7.43 -7.06 7.67
C GLU A 63 -6.20 -7.88 7.21
N LEU A 64 -5.19 -7.23 6.63
CA LEU A 64 -3.99 -7.89 6.17
C LEU A 64 -3.10 -8.28 7.35
N VAL A 65 -2.99 -9.59 7.57
CA VAL A 65 -2.03 -10.15 8.52
C VAL A 65 -0.65 -10.18 7.88
N LEU A 66 0.25 -9.32 8.36
CA LEU A 66 1.67 -9.37 8.00
C LEU A 66 2.39 -10.39 8.88
N ASP A 67 3.37 -11.06 8.29
CA ASP A 67 4.24 -12.02 8.98
C ASP A 67 5.00 -11.31 10.13
N GLY A 68 5.10 -11.97 11.29
CA GLY A 68 5.50 -11.36 12.58
C GLY A 68 6.94 -10.85 12.66
N GLU A 69 7.71 -10.96 11.58
CA GLU A 69 9.08 -10.43 11.46
C GLU A 69 9.11 -8.91 11.24
N VAL A 70 8.00 -8.30 10.80
CA VAL A 70 7.89 -6.85 10.58
C VAL A 70 6.68 -6.28 11.31
N VAL A 71 6.90 -5.20 12.06
CA VAL A 71 5.83 -4.48 12.78
C VAL A 71 5.58 -3.16 12.08
N VAL A 72 4.33 -2.94 11.63
CA VAL A 72 3.89 -1.64 11.11
C VAL A 72 3.60 -0.73 12.31
N THR A 73 4.40 0.33 12.45
CA THR A 73 4.28 1.28 13.57
C THR A 73 3.35 2.45 13.25
N SER A 74 3.15 2.75 11.96
CA SER A 74 2.24 3.80 11.50
C SER A 74 1.68 3.48 10.12
N LYS A 75 0.49 4.00 9.82
CA LYS A 75 -0.20 3.90 8.53
C LYS A 75 -0.97 5.19 8.28
N THR A 76 -0.89 5.70 7.05
CA THR A 76 -1.70 6.82 6.59
C THR A 76 -2.27 6.49 5.22
N VAL A 77 -3.56 6.71 5.03
CA VAL A 77 -4.24 6.57 3.73
C VAL A 77 -5.01 7.86 3.50
N HIS A 78 -4.89 8.45 2.32
CA HIS A 78 -5.52 9.71 1.96
C HIS A 78 -5.78 9.76 0.45
N LEU A 79 -6.72 10.62 0.05
CA LEU A 79 -6.90 10.96 -1.36
C LEU A 79 -5.71 11.81 -1.82
N ALA A 80 -5.04 11.34 -2.87
CA ALA A 80 -4.05 12.14 -3.58
C ALA A 80 -4.76 13.08 -4.57
N PRO A 81 -4.20 14.27 -4.85
CA PRO A 81 -4.70 15.12 -5.92
C PRO A 81 -4.63 14.39 -7.27
N PRO A 82 -5.53 14.71 -8.22
CA PRO A 82 -5.46 14.17 -9.57
C PRO A 82 -4.08 14.45 -10.18
N ARG A 83 -3.49 13.42 -10.82
CA ARG A 83 -2.28 13.64 -11.63
C ARG A 83 -2.70 14.35 -12.91
N LEU A 84 -2.20 15.57 -13.10
CA LEU A 84 -2.37 16.38 -14.30
C LEU A 84 -1.50 15.86 -15.45
#